data_AF-A0A6I3WMV7-F1
#
_entry.id   AF-A0A6I3WMV7-F1
#
_cell.length_a   1.000
_cell.length_b   1.000
_cell.length_c   1.000
_cell.angle_alpha   90.00
_cell.angle_beta   90.00
_cell.angle_gamma   90.00
#
_symmetry.space_group_name_H-M   'P 1'
#
loop_
_entity.id
_entity.type
_entity.pdbx_description
1 polymer ?
#
loop_
_entity_poly.entity_id
_entity_poly.type
_entity_poly.pdbx_seq_one_letter_code
_entity_poly.pdbx_strand_id
1 'polypeptide(L)'
;MTRSLAPASALVITDRRVTVTSGPGKGAATKARFRGRAIGAMIVILALIGAGGYVLVRQRQAAQSREWPAQVQPLATFVETTLGHPFKNAVPLVTLPRAEYEVKLGIYELARVPHDASGGFSGLRALGLIDADPRAAAVGEYAALERSVFYDPATTTIYQVDAAGSPFHDAKVIAALSGALLDQYKHWGAAMGALSPSQQIGYEALLEGTGTYAIRVRNNADPTLAEAFLKEQTDRRAQRDALKSTISPWILGLLDMGDASSWGITTRATSEDFFMALNAPASDAAVLDAARGLETPPGVSTSDPSTMGMYLWYGVLAPVLGSDAAFHLATAWSGDSVTYRQSGTQDCIRASIAARDAASLAALVGGLNTWAATRPASASATVDGKGTVAVVEACGPTEGAALAPPVAPSPAQYLQDRMVREQVLLQQMAKLTMPLTAASVSCAVNSYRTDGVVGFDDELPSLVGDANAVASAALVSNLQELATFCSAAR
;
A
#
# COMPACT_ATOMS: atom_id res chain seq x y z
N MET A 1 9.27 -45.23 23.24
CA MET A 1 8.02 -45.08 22.47
C MET A 1 8.28 -44.10 21.34
N THR A 2 8.66 -44.63 20.19
CA THR A 2 9.06 -43.92 18.98
C THR A 2 7.81 -43.67 18.11
N ARG A 3 7.51 -42.40 17.81
CA ARG A 3 6.55 -42.04 16.75
C ARG A 3 7.28 -41.25 15.67
N SER A 4 7.31 -41.90 14.51
CA SER A 4 7.80 -41.45 13.22
C SER A 4 6.94 -40.31 12.67
N LEU A 5 7.56 -39.19 12.30
CA LEU A 5 6.95 -38.14 11.49
C LEU A 5 7.27 -38.42 10.02
N ALA A 6 6.24 -38.45 9.18
CA ALA A 6 6.37 -38.51 7.73
C ALA A 6 6.67 -37.10 7.16
N PRO A 7 7.51 -36.96 6.12
CA PRO A 7 7.73 -35.68 5.47
C PRO A 7 6.67 -35.40 4.41
N ALA A 8 6.21 -34.14 4.39
CA ALA A 8 5.40 -33.58 3.31
C ALA A 8 6.21 -33.49 2.02
N SER A 9 5.56 -33.82 0.91
CA SER A 9 6.14 -33.96 -0.42
C SER A 9 6.61 -32.63 -1.00
N ALA A 10 7.88 -32.57 -1.41
CA ALA A 10 8.43 -31.53 -2.25
C ALA A 10 7.96 -31.72 -3.70
N LEU A 11 7.42 -30.66 -4.30
CA LEU A 11 7.14 -30.57 -5.73
C LEU A 11 8.48 -30.33 -6.46
N VAL A 12 9.13 -31.40 -6.89
CA VAL A 12 10.33 -31.34 -7.74
C VAL A 12 9.88 -31.18 -9.19
N ILE A 13 10.08 -30.00 -9.77
CA ILE A 13 10.01 -29.79 -11.22
C ILE A 13 11.32 -30.33 -11.80
N THR A 14 11.30 -31.57 -12.29
CA THR A 14 12.41 -32.12 -13.07
C THR A 14 12.41 -31.52 -14.49
N ASP A 15 13.39 -30.67 -14.75
CA ASP A 15 13.77 -30.18 -16.09
C ASP A 15 14.22 -31.36 -16.96
N ARG A 16 13.37 -31.79 -17.89
CA ARG A 16 13.64 -32.89 -18.80
C ARG A 16 14.36 -32.35 -20.03
N ARG A 17 15.67 -32.13 -19.92
CA ARG A 17 16.54 -31.89 -21.09
C ARG A 17 16.59 -33.15 -21.94
N VAL A 18 15.86 -33.15 -23.05
CA VAL A 18 15.97 -34.15 -24.10
C VAL A 18 17.27 -33.88 -24.88
N THR A 19 18.28 -34.72 -24.67
CA THR A 19 19.48 -34.77 -25.49
C THR A 19 19.13 -35.46 -26.80
N VAL A 20 19.10 -34.72 -27.92
CA VAL A 20 18.94 -35.29 -29.26
C VAL A 20 20.32 -35.64 -29.80
N THR A 21 20.65 -36.93 -29.78
CA THR A 21 21.79 -37.51 -30.50
C THR A 21 21.46 -37.60 -31.99
N SER A 22 22.21 -36.88 -32.83
CA SER A 22 22.16 -36.99 -34.28
C SER A 22 23.12 -38.06 -34.78
N GLY A 23 22.58 -39.15 -35.35
CA GLY A 23 23.34 -40.15 -36.11
C GLY A 23 23.17 -39.94 -37.63
N PRO A 24 24.17 -40.23 -38.47
CA PRO A 24 24.07 -40.08 -39.91
C PRO A 24 23.50 -41.36 -40.55
N GLY A 25 22.22 -41.33 -40.92
CA GLY A 25 21.56 -42.37 -41.71
C GLY A 25 21.41 -41.95 -43.18
N LYS A 26 22.21 -42.54 -44.07
CA LYS A 26 22.04 -42.45 -45.53
C LYS A 26 20.88 -43.33 -45.98
N GLY A 27 20.11 -42.83 -46.95
CA GLY A 27 19.48 -43.67 -47.98
C GLY A 27 17.97 -43.88 -47.85
N ALA A 28 17.24 -43.31 -48.80
CA ALA A 28 16.25 -43.97 -49.66
C ALA A 28 15.20 -42.95 -50.13
N ALA A 29 15.28 -42.62 -51.42
CA ALA A 29 14.28 -41.83 -52.10
C ALA A 29 12.98 -42.63 -52.25
N THR A 30 11.86 -42.10 -51.74
CA THR A 30 10.52 -42.51 -52.21
C THR A 30 9.57 -41.32 -52.24
N LYS A 31 8.95 -41.15 -53.41
CA LYS A 31 7.98 -40.10 -53.77
C LYS A 31 6.75 -40.14 -52.85
N ALA A 32 6.47 -39.05 -52.15
CA ALA A 32 5.16 -38.80 -51.54
C ALA A 32 4.80 -37.30 -51.55
N ARG A 33 4.97 -36.63 -52.68
CA ARG A 33 4.34 -35.33 -52.93
C ARG A 33 2.94 -35.61 -53.46
N PHE A 34 1.89 -35.52 -52.62
CA PHE A 34 0.53 -35.05 -52.99
C PHE A 34 -0.55 -35.18 -51.89
N ARG A 35 -0.25 -35.62 -50.65
CA ARG A 35 -1.26 -35.71 -49.56
C ARG A 35 -1.08 -34.73 -48.38
N GLY A 36 -0.01 -33.94 -48.35
CA GLY A 36 0.26 -32.97 -47.26
C GLY A 36 -0.55 -31.66 -47.30
N ARG A 37 -1.21 -31.34 -48.43
CA ARG A 37 -1.99 -30.09 -48.56
C ARG A 37 -3.35 -30.12 -47.85
N ALA A 38 -3.97 -31.30 -47.75
CA ALA A 38 -5.28 -31.43 -47.11
C ALA A 38 -5.20 -31.30 -45.57
N ILE A 39 -4.14 -31.84 -44.95
CA ILE A 39 -3.95 -31.76 -43.49
C ILE A 39 -3.60 -30.33 -43.07
N GLY A 40 -2.76 -29.63 -43.83
CA GLY A 40 -2.44 -28.22 -43.56
C GLY A 40 -3.67 -27.30 -43.62
N ALA A 41 -4.58 -27.52 -44.59
CA ALA A 41 -5.80 -26.74 -44.71
C ALA A 41 -6.76 -26.96 -43.51
N MET A 42 -6.88 -28.20 -43.02
CA MET A 42 -7.75 -28.50 -41.88
C MET A 42 -7.27 -27.85 -40.58
N ILE A 43 -5.95 -27.82 -40.34
CA ILE A 43 -5.36 -27.15 -39.15
C ILE A 43 -5.63 -25.64 -39.19
N VAL A 44 -5.50 -25.01 -40.36
CA VAL A 44 -5.79 -23.57 -40.52
C VAL A 44 -7.27 -23.29 -40.28
N ILE A 45 -8.18 -24.13 -40.79
CA ILE A 45 -9.63 -23.96 -40.56
C ILE A 45 -9.98 -24.13 -39.08
N LEU A 46 -9.43 -25.13 -38.39
CA LEU A 46 -9.64 -25.32 -36.95
C LEU A 46 -9.06 -24.16 -36.14
N ALA A 47 -7.91 -23.61 -36.52
CA ALA A 47 -7.33 -22.43 -35.89
C ALA A 47 -8.21 -21.19 -36.10
N LEU A 48 -8.78 -20.99 -37.29
CA LEU A 48 -9.70 -19.89 -37.57
C LEU A 48 -11.04 -20.04 -36.84
N ILE A 49 -11.58 -21.26 -36.73
CA ILE A 49 -12.78 -21.54 -35.94
C ILE A 49 -12.51 -21.34 -34.45
N GLY A 50 -11.37 -21.78 -33.94
CA GLY A 50 -10.95 -21.56 -32.55
C GLY A 50 -10.76 -20.07 -32.23
N ALA A 51 -10.11 -19.32 -33.13
CA ALA A 51 -9.96 -17.87 -32.99
C ALA A 51 -11.31 -17.15 -33.07
N GLY A 52 -12.19 -17.52 -34.01
CA GLY A 52 -13.54 -16.98 -34.13
C GLY A 52 -14.42 -17.28 -32.92
N GLY A 53 -14.34 -18.50 -32.38
CA GLY A 53 -15.04 -18.90 -31.15
C GLY A 53 -14.56 -18.14 -29.92
N TYR A 54 -13.24 -17.96 -29.77
CA TYR A 54 -12.66 -17.16 -28.69
C TYR A 54 -13.10 -15.69 -28.75
N VAL A 55 -13.12 -15.10 -29.95
CA VAL A 55 -13.62 -13.72 -30.15
C VAL A 55 -15.11 -13.61 -29.83
N LEU A 56 -15.93 -14.58 -30.22
CA LEU A 56 -17.37 -14.61 -29.93
C LEU A 56 -17.68 -14.77 -28.44
N VAL A 57 -16.97 -15.65 -27.72
CA VAL A 57 -17.11 -15.80 -26.27
C VAL A 57 -16.70 -14.51 -25.56
N ARG A 58 -15.58 -13.91 -25.98
CA ARG A 58 -15.10 -12.64 -25.42
C ARG A 58 -16.04 -11.48 -25.73
N GLN A 59 -16.61 -11.40 -26.93
CA GLN A 59 -17.63 -10.38 -27.27
C GLN A 59 -18.92 -10.57 -26.50
N ARG A 60 -19.37 -11.82 -26.32
CA ARG A 60 -20.59 -12.09 -25.55
C ARG A 60 -20.40 -11.80 -24.06
N GLN A 61 -19.22 -12.10 -23.51
CA GLN A 61 -18.84 -11.67 -22.16
C GLN A 61 -18.76 -10.14 -22.06
N ALA A 62 -18.20 -9.46 -23.05
CA ALA A 62 -18.16 -7.99 -23.11
C ALA A 62 -19.54 -7.34 -23.32
N ALA A 63 -20.51 -8.07 -23.86
CA ALA A 63 -21.89 -7.61 -24.02
C ALA A 63 -22.74 -7.90 -22.76
N GLN A 64 -22.46 -8.99 -22.03
CA GLN A 64 -23.06 -9.29 -20.72
C GLN A 64 -22.43 -8.45 -19.58
N SER A 65 -21.24 -7.87 -19.78
CA SER A 65 -20.50 -7.12 -18.77
C SER A 65 -21.01 -5.69 -18.52
N ARG A 66 -22.30 -5.41 -18.69
CA ARG A 66 -22.88 -4.09 -18.34
C ARG A 66 -23.91 -4.14 -17.23
N GLU A 67 -24.45 -5.31 -16.92
CA GLU A 67 -25.49 -5.42 -15.89
C GLU A 67 -24.84 -5.76 -14.55
N TRP A 68 -24.94 -4.81 -13.62
CA TRP A 68 -24.60 -5.05 -12.22
C TRP A 68 -25.65 -5.97 -11.58
N PRO A 69 -25.27 -6.85 -10.64
CA PRO A 69 -26.24 -7.47 -9.75
C PRO A 69 -27.11 -6.39 -9.09
N ALA A 70 -28.41 -6.63 -8.92
CA ALA A 70 -29.37 -5.63 -8.44
C ALA A 70 -28.94 -4.95 -7.11
N GLN A 71 -28.28 -5.71 -6.24
CA GLN A 71 -27.73 -5.22 -4.96
C GLN A 71 -26.50 -4.31 -5.11
N VAL A 72 -25.72 -4.47 -6.18
CA VAL A 72 -24.47 -3.71 -6.43
C VAL A 72 -24.75 -2.47 -7.26
N GLN A 73 -25.76 -2.52 -8.14
CA GLN A 73 -26.11 -1.41 -9.03
C GLN A 73 -26.24 -0.04 -8.33
N PRO A 74 -26.99 0.12 -7.22
CA PRO A 74 -27.07 1.43 -6.56
C PRO A 74 -25.71 1.91 -6.01
N LEU A 75 -24.86 0.99 -5.54
CA LEU A 75 -23.51 1.31 -5.05
C LEU A 75 -22.58 1.72 -6.19
N ALA A 76 -22.66 1.04 -7.33
CA ALA A 76 -21.92 1.40 -8.53
C ALA A 76 -22.33 2.79 -9.04
N THR A 77 -23.64 3.06 -9.19
CA THR A 77 -24.14 4.39 -9.58
C THR A 77 -23.73 5.48 -8.60
N PHE A 78 -23.73 5.19 -7.31
CA PHE A 78 -23.22 6.11 -6.30
C PHE A 78 -21.73 6.44 -6.52
N VAL A 79 -20.90 5.42 -6.76
CA VAL A 79 -19.47 5.60 -7.04
C VAL A 79 -19.24 6.39 -8.33
N GLU A 80 -20.00 6.11 -9.39
CA GLU A 80 -19.90 6.85 -10.66
C GLU A 80 -20.22 8.33 -10.48
N THR A 81 -21.28 8.63 -9.71
CA THR A 81 -21.70 10.00 -9.41
C THR A 81 -20.67 10.71 -8.53
N THR A 82 -20.16 10.01 -7.51
CA THR A 82 -19.23 10.57 -6.53
C THR A 82 -17.86 10.85 -7.13
N LEU A 83 -17.41 10.01 -8.06
CA LEU A 83 -16.10 10.12 -8.71
C LEU A 83 -16.16 10.79 -10.09
N GLY A 84 -17.36 11.15 -10.57
CA GLY A 84 -17.54 11.88 -11.83
C GLY A 84 -17.30 11.06 -13.11
N HIS A 85 -17.26 9.72 -13.02
CA HIS A 85 -16.94 8.85 -14.15
C HIS A 85 -17.81 7.59 -14.17
N PRO A 86 -18.39 7.19 -15.32
CA PRO A 86 -19.12 5.95 -15.45
C PRO A 86 -18.18 4.73 -15.51
N PHE A 87 -18.63 3.56 -15.08
CA PHE A 87 -17.90 2.32 -15.35
C PHE A 87 -17.92 2.01 -16.85
N LYS A 88 -16.77 1.61 -17.40
CA LYS A 88 -16.67 1.09 -18.78
C LYS A 88 -17.31 -0.29 -18.89
N ASN A 89 -17.13 -1.11 -17.85
CA ASN A 89 -17.70 -2.45 -17.71
C ASN A 89 -18.11 -2.71 -16.25
N ALA A 90 -19.17 -3.50 -16.05
CA ALA A 90 -19.48 -4.12 -14.78
C ALA A 90 -18.35 -5.08 -14.37
N VAL A 91 -18.02 -5.08 -13.08
CA VAL A 91 -16.93 -5.86 -12.51
C VAL A 91 -17.51 -7.08 -11.82
N PRO A 92 -17.00 -8.31 -12.09
CA PRO A 92 -17.49 -9.50 -11.41
C PRO A 92 -17.36 -9.38 -9.89
N LEU A 93 -18.40 -9.79 -9.18
CA LEU A 93 -18.41 -9.90 -7.71
C LEU A 93 -18.47 -11.38 -7.35
N VAL A 94 -17.45 -11.88 -6.65
CA VAL A 94 -17.30 -13.27 -6.26
C VAL A 94 -17.31 -13.39 -4.73
N THR A 95 -18.29 -14.10 -4.19
CA THR A 95 -18.30 -14.47 -2.78
C THR A 95 -17.44 -15.71 -2.57
N LEU A 96 -16.52 -15.65 -1.61
CA LEU A 96 -15.68 -16.77 -1.21
C LEU A 96 -16.03 -17.24 0.22
N PRO A 97 -15.90 -18.54 0.51
CA PRO A 97 -15.88 -19.02 1.90
C PRO A 97 -14.82 -18.27 2.70
N ARG A 98 -15.09 -17.96 3.98
CA ARG A 98 -14.22 -17.11 4.81
C ARG A 98 -12.74 -17.52 4.79
N ALA A 99 -12.44 -18.81 4.98
CA ALA A 99 -11.04 -19.28 4.96
C ALA A 99 -10.34 -19.08 3.61
N GLU A 100 -11.07 -19.26 2.49
CA GLU A 100 -10.53 -19.00 1.15
C GLU A 100 -10.35 -17.50 0.89
N TYR A 101 -11.31 -16.69 1.37
CA TYR A 101 -11.23 -15.23 1.31
C TYR A 101 -10.00 -14.71 2.07
N GLU A 102 -9.79 -15.17 3.31
CA GLU A 102 -8.65 -14.77 4.14
C GLU A 102 -7.32 -15.15 3.48
N VAL A 103 -7.15 -16.38 3.00
CA VAL A 103 -5.92 -16.76 2.28
C VAL A 103 -5.70 -15.88 1.05
N LYS A 104 -6.75 -15.64 0.26
CA LYS A 104 -6.65 -14.83 -0.95
C LYS A 104 -6.31 -13.37 -0.64
N LEU A 105 -6.98 -12.79 0.35
CA LEU A 105 -6.71 -11.45 0.83
C LEU A 105 -5.29 -11.34 1.38
N GLY A 106 -4.83 -12.32 2.16
CA GLY A 106 -3.47 -12.34 2.68
C GLY A 106 -2.40 -12.40 1.59
N ILE A 107 -2.61 -13.18 0.52
CA ILE A 107 -1.71 -13.19 -0.65
C ILE A 107 -1.71 -11.81 -1.31
N TYR A 108 -2.89 -11.21 -1.45
CA TYR A 108 -3.06 -9.88 -2.02
C TYR A 108 -2.34 -8.80 -1.20
N GLU A 109 -2.46 -8.79 0.12
CA GLU A 109 -1.74 -7.86 0.99
C GLU A 109 -0.23 -8.09 0.94
N LEU A 110 0.21 -9.35 0.98
CA LEU A 110 1.64 -9.68 0.97
C LEU A 110 2.33 -9.38 -0.35
N ALA A 111 1.61 -9.39 -1.47
CA ALA A 111 2.14 -8.97 -2.77
C ALA A 111 2.55 -7.48 -2.79
N ARG A 112 1.99 -6.68 -1.89
CA ARG A 112 2.24 -5.24 -1.73
C ARG A 112 3.36 -4.93 -0.75
N VAL A 113 3.71 -5.92 0.08
CA VAL A 113 4.84 -5.79 0.99
C VAL A 113 6.14 -5.82 0.19
N PRO A 114 7.07 -4.87 0.42
CA PRO A 114 8.41 -4.91 -0.16
C PRO A 114 9.06 -6.29 0.00
N HIS A 115 9.37 -6.92 -1.13
CA HIS A 115 10.04 -8.21 -1.23
C HIS A 115 11.32 -8.09 -2.03
N ASP A 116 12.25 -9.01 -1.79
CA ASP A 116 13.46 -9.15 -2.60
C ASP A 116 13.14 -9.71 -4.00
N ALA A 117 14.13 -9.73 -4.89
CA ALA A 117 13.96 -10.23 -6.26
C ALA A 117 13.51 -11.71 -6.36
N SER A 118 13.61 -12.48 -5.27
CA SER A 118 13.11 -13.86 -5.20
C SER A 118 11.66 -13.97 -4.70
N GLY A 119 11.02 -12.83 -4.37
CA GLY A 119 9.70 -12.80 -3.74
C GLY A 119 9.75 -13.07 -2.23
N GLY A 120 10.93 -13.09 -1.63
CA GLY A 120 11.14 -13.32 -0.21
C GLY A 120 11.17 -12.02 0.60
N PHE A 121 11.20 -12.15 1.92
CA PHE A 121 11.25 -11.02 2.86
C PHE A 121 12.62 -10.89 3.56
N SER A 122 13.70 -11.28 2.86
CA SER A 122 15.06 -11.30 3.40
C SER A 122 15.50 -9.94 3.95
N GLY A 123 15.21 -8.86 3.22
CA GLY A 123 15.51 -7.49 3.64
C GLY A 123 14.84 -7.09 4.95
N LEU A 124 13.56 -7.42 5.10
CA LEU A 124 12.80 -7.10 6.32
C LEU A 124 13.34 -7.89 7.53
N ARG A 125 13.73 -9.15 7.33
CA ARG A 125 14.43 -9.94 8.36
C ARG A 125 15.80 -9.36 8.70
N ALA A 126 16.56 -8.96 7.69
CA ALA A 126 17.88 -8.35 7.90
C ALA A 126 17.76 -7.07 8.75
N LEU A 127 16.72 -6.28 8.54
CA LEU A 127 16.42 -5.08 9.34
C LEU A 127 15.77 -5.37 10.70
N GLY A 128 15.33 -6.61 10.96
CA GLY A 128 14.63 -6.99 12.19
C GLY A 128 13.19 -6.47 12.26
N LEU A 129 12.57 -6.20 11.11
CA LEU A 129 11.17 -5.80 11.01
C LEU A 129 10.22 -7.00 11.06
N ILE A 130 10.68 -8.17 10.63
CA ILE A 130 9.98 -9.45 10.75
C ILE A 130 10.97 -10.53 11.20
N ASP A 131 10.48 -11.57 11.85
CA ASP A 131 11.26 -12.72 12.32
C ASP A 131 11.16 -13.93 11.37
N ALA A 132 10.02 -14.09 10.73
CA ALA A 132 9.73 -15.16 9.78
C ALA A 132 8.93 -14.64 8.58
N ASP A 133 8.83 -15.47 7.54
CA ASP A 133 7.93 -15.17 6.43
C ASP A 133 6.48 -15.11 6.94
N PRO A 134 5.77 -13.99 6.66
CA PRO A 134 4.39 -13.86 7.09
C PRO A 134 3.50 -14.90 6.41
N ARG A 135 2.62 -15.50 7.19
CA ARG A 135 1.65 -16.48 6.68
C ARG A 135 0.46 -15.73 6.09
N ALA A 136 0.17 -15.95 4.80
CA ALA A 136 -0.97 -15.34 4.12
C ALA A 136 -2.29 -15.49 4.91
N ALA A 137 -2.60 -16.68 5.43
CA ALA A 137 -3.81 -16.89 6.21
C ALA A 137 -3.92 -15.95 7.44
N ALA A 138 -2.82 -15.72 8.17
CA ALA A 138 -2.84 -14.85 9.35
C ALA A 138 -3.02 -13.37 8.97
N VAL A 139 -2.27 -12.92 7.96
CA VAL A 139 -2.40 -11.57 7.40
C VAL A 139 -3.82 -11.33 6.89
N GLY A 140 -4.36 -12.31 6.19
CA GLY A 140 -5.71 -12.32 5.66
C GLY A 140 -6.80 -12.30 6.72
N GLU A 141 -6.67 -13.11 7.78
CA GLU A 141 -7.59 -13.12 8.92
C GLU A 141 -7.67 -11.74 9.59
N TYR A 142 -6.50 -11.11 9.81
CA TYR A 142 -6.42 -9.75 10.36
C TYR A 142 -7.06 -8.72 9.41
N ALA A 143 -6.67 -8.74 8.13
CA ALA A 143 -7.14 -7.77 7.14
C ALA A 143 -8.64 -7.92 6.86
N ALA A 144 -9.18 -9.15 6.84
CA ALA A 144 -10.58 -9.44 6.52
C ALA A 144 -11.57 -8.81 7.50
N LEU A 145 -11.14 -8.51 8.73
CA LEU A 145 -11.96 -7.83 9.73
C LEU A 145 -12.29 -6.40 9.32
N GLU A 146 -11.36 -5.68 8.70
CA GLU A 146 -11.55 -4.31 8.21
C GLU A 146 -11.81 -4.22 6.70
N ARG A 147 -11.58 -5.30 5.97
CA ARG A 147 -11.69 -5.38 4.52
C ARG A 147 -12.49 -6.62 4.16
N SER A 148 -13.81 -6.55 4.33
CA SER A 148 -14.74 -7.63 3.97
C SER A 148 -14.99 -7.76 2.46
N VAL A 149 -14.52 -6.78 1.69
CA VAL A 149 -14.57 -6.73 0.24
C VAL A 149 -13.27 -6.10 -0.27
N PHE A 150 -12.68 -6.62 -1.34
CA PHE A 150 -11.55 -5.99 -2.03
C PHE A 150 -11.61 -6.20 -3.54
N TYR A 151 -11.05 -5.27 -4.29
CA TYR A 151 -10.84 -5.39 -5.73
C TYR A 151 -9.42 -5.89 -6.01
N ASP A 152 -9.33 -7.00 -6.74
CA ASP A 152 -8.07 -7.54 -7.23
C ASP A 152 -7.86 -7.11 -8.70
N PRO A 153 -6.91 -6.21 -8.98
CA PRO A 153 -6.63 -5.78 -10.33
C PRO A 153 -6.05 -6.90 -11.21
N ALA A 154 -5.36 -7.89 -10.63
CA ALA A 154 -4.75 -8.97 -11.42
C ALA A 154 -5.81 -9.87 -12.06
N THR A 155 -6.94 -10.07 -11.37
CA THR A 155 -8.08 -10.83 -11.90
C THR A 155 -9.26 -9.94 -12.32
N THR A 156 -9.13 -8.62 -12.19
CA THR A 156 -10.18 -7.62 -12.46
C THR A 156 -11.52 -7.99 -11.80
N THR A 157 -11.47 -8.50 -10.57
CA THR A 157 -12.62 -9.09 -9.87
C THR A 157 -12.72 -8.51 -8.46
N ILE A 158 -13.94 -8.25 -7.99
CA ILE A 158 -14.20 -7.93 -6.59
C ILE A 158 -14.49 -9.23 -5.85
N TYR A 159 -13.73 -9.47 -4.77
CA TYR A 159 -13.96 -10.60 -3.87
C TYR A 159 -14.58 -10.11 -2.58
N GLN A 160 -15.47 -10.91 -2.00
CA GLN A 160 -16.11 -10.63 -0.72
C GLN A 160 -16.27 -11.88 0.13
N VAL A 161 -16.37 -11.69 1.44
CA VAL A 161 -16.78 -12.72 2.40
C VAL A 161 -18.28 -12.59 2.70
N ASP A 162 -18.96 -13.71 2.99
CA ASP A 162 -20.39 -13.80 3.32
C ASP A 162 -20.82 -12.80 4.41
N ALA A 163 -21.26 -11.61 3.99
CA ALA A 163 -21.82 -10.56 4.85
C ALA A 163 -22.62 -9.52 4.04
N ALA A 164 -23.40 -9.96 3.04
CA ALA A 164 -24.21 -9.04 2.24
C ALA A 164 -25.21 -8.26 3.12
N GLY A 165 -25.26 -6.93 2.94
CA GLY A 165 -26.33 -6.07 3.46
C GLY A 165 -26.07 -5.34 4.79
N SER A 166 -24.87 -5.41 5.39
CA SER A 166 -24.53 -4.51 6.49
C SER A 166 -24.02 -3.15 5.98
N PRO A 167 -24.23 -2.03 6.69
CA PRO A 167 -23.67 -0.71 6.34
C PRO A 167 -22.14 -0.74 6.15
N PHE A 168 -21.43 -1.53 6.96
CA PHE A 168 -19.99 -1.73 6.80
C PHE A 168 -19.65 -2.45 5.51
N HIS A 169 -20.33 -3.56 5.20
CA HIS A 169 -20.10 -4.30 3.96
C HIS A 169 -20.34 -3.41 2.74
N ASP A 170 -21.46 -2.69 2.72
CA ASP A 170 -21.84 -1.72 1.70
C ASP A 170 -20.77 -0.64 1.46
N ALA A 171 -20.19 -0.10 2.55
CA ALA A 171 -19.09 0.84 2.48
C ALA A 171 -17.83 0.20 1.87
N LYS A 172 -17.51 -1.05 2.20
CA LYS A 172 -16.35 -1.76 1.62
C LYS A 172 -16.58 -2.15 0.16
N VAL A 173 -17.82 -2.44 -0.27
CA VAL A 173 -18.16 -2.57 -1.69
C VAL A 173 -17.93 -1.25 -2.43
N ILE A 174 -18.33 -0.11 -1.86
CA ILE A 174 -18.02 1.22 -2.43
C ILE A 174 -16.52 1.42 -2.62
N ALA A 175 -15.71 1.13 -1.60
CA ALA A 175 -14.25 1.27 -1.72
C ALA A 175 -13.65 0.36 -2.82
N ALA A 176 -14.09 -0.89 -2.89
CA ALA A 176 -13.65 -1.82 -3.93
C ALA A 176 -14.09 -1.36 -5.34
N LEU A 177 -15.31 -0.87 -5.49
CA LEU A 177 -15.82 -0.28 -6.73
C LEU A 177 -15.02 0.97 -7.13
N SER A 178 -14.65 1.84 -6.19
CA SER A 178 -13.78 2.99 -6.46
C SER A 178 -12.43 2.55 -7.03
N GLY A 179 -11.80 1.52 -6.44
CA GLY A 179 -10.56 0.94 -6.95
C GLY A 179 -10.72 0.33 -8.35
N ALA A 180 -11.85 -0.35 -8.60
CA ALA A 180 -12.13 -0.94 -9.90
C ALA A 180 -12.40 0.12 -10.98
N LEU A 181 -13.11 1.21 -10.65
CA LEU A 181 -13.32 2.33 -11.56
C LEU A 181 -11.98 2.97 -11.92
N LEU A 182 -11.13 3.21 -10.93
CA LEU A 182 -9.77 3.71 -11.17
C LEU A 182 -8.98 2.80 -12.09
N ASP A 183 -9.05 1.47 -11.92
CA ASP A 183 -8.29 0.55 -12.77
C ASP A 183 -8.77 0.57 -14.24
N GLN A 184 -10.07 0.71 -14.46
CA GLN A 184 -10.62 0.81 -15.81
C GLN A 184 -10.15 2.06 -16.57
N TYR A 185 -9.80 3.14 -15.87
CA TYR A 185 -9.38 4.40 -16.47
C TYR A 185 -7.87 4.63 -16.43
N LYS A 186 -7.20 4.17 -15.38
CA LYS A 186 -5.77 4.43 -15.12
C LYS A 186 -4.91 3.18 -15.25
N HIS A 187 -5.50 2.00 -15.33
CA HIS A 187 -4.78 0.72 -15.35
C HIS A 187 -3.76 0.64 -14.21
N TRP A 188 -4.13 1.14 -13.02
CA TRP A 188 -3.21 1.28 -11.91
C TRP A 188 -2.65 -0.08 -11.48
N GLY A 189 -3.44 -1.14 -11.58
CA GLY A 189 -3.00 -2.49 -11.25
C GLY A 189 -1.83 -2.96 -12.11
N ALA A 190 -1.85 -2.63 -13.40
CA ALA A 190 -0.73 -2.90 -14.30
C ALA A 190 0.47 -1.97 -14.02
N ALA A 191 0.20 -0.72 -13.63
CA ALA A 191 1.25 0.25 -13.31
C ALA A 191 2.04 -0.12 -12.04
N MET A 192 1.38 -0.71 -11.03
CA MET A 192 2.00 -1.07 -9.74
C MET A 192 3.27 -1.91 -9.88
N GLY A 193 3.29 -2.88 -10.79
CA GLY A 193 4.47 -3.75 -11.01
C GLY A 193 5.70 -3.04 -11.57
N ALA A 194 5.55 -1.81 -12.08
CA ALA A 194 6.65 -0.99 -12.59
C ALA A 194 7.15 0.07 -11.58
N LEU A 195 6.46 0.22 -10.45
CA LEU A 195 6.79 1.18 -9.40
C LEU A 195 7.79 0.59 -8.40
N SER A 196 8.64 1.44 -7.82
CA SER A 196 9.46 1.03 -6.67
C SER A 196 8.57 0.72 -5.46
N PRO A 197 9.03 -0.09 -4.48
CA PRO A 197 8.27 -0.37 -3.27
C PRO A 197 7.76 0.88 -2.54
N SER A 198 8.59 1.94 -2.44
CA SER A 198 8.15 3.23 -1.88
C SER A 198 7.00 3.85 -2.67
N GLN A 199 7.08 3.87 -4.00
CA GLN A 199 6.02 4.41 -4.85
C GLN A 199 4.75 3.57 -4.78
N GLN A 200 4.86 2.24 -4.65
CA GLN A 200 3.72 1.34 -4.48
C GLN A 200 2.94 1.69 -3.20
N ILE A 201 3.63 1.81 -2.06
CA ILE A 201 3.01 2.20 -0.78
C ILE A 201 2.30 3.56 -0.91
N GLY A 202 2.99 4.55 -1.50
CA GLY A 202 2.39 5.87 -1.73
C GLY A 202 1.19 5.82 -2.68
N TYR A 203 1.27 5.06 -3.76
CA TYR A 203 0.19 5.00 -4.74
C TYR A 203 -1.03 4.26 -4.17
N GLU A 204 -0.82 3.15 -3.48
CA GLU A 204 -1.89 2.43 -2.77
C GLU A 204 -2.59 3.31 -1.75
N ALA A 205 -1.84 4.10 -0.99
CA ALA A 205 -2.43 5.07 -0.09
C ALA A 205 -3.38 6.01 -0.86
N LEU A 206 -2.97 6.57 -2.00
CA LEU A 206 -3.87 7.39 -2.82
C LEU A 206 -5.09 6.59 -3.33
N LEU A 207 -4.92 5.33 -3.76
CA LEU A 207 -6.03 4.51 -4.24
C LEU A 207 -7.05 4.22 -3.12
N GLU A 208 -6.58 3.80 -1.95
CA GLU A 208 -7.41 3.51 -0.78
C GLU A 208 -8.12 4.77 -0.26
N GLY A 209 -7.44 5.91 -0.29
CA GLY A 209 -8.03 7.21 0.00
C GLY A 209 -9.23 7.57 -0.89
N THR A 210 -9.30 7.04 -2.12
CA THR A 210 -10.43 7.28 -3.05
C THR A 210 -11.67 6.54 -2.57
N GLY A 211 -11.51 5.29 -2.15
CA GLY A 211 -12.58 4.52 -1.52
C GLY A 211 -13.06 5.18 -0.23
N THR A 212 -12.13 5.62 0.61
CA THR A 212 -12.45 6.34 1.85
C THR A 212 -13.18 7.67 1.60
N TYR A 213 -12.80 8.41 0.54
CA TYR A 213 -13.54 9.60 0.10
C TYR A 213 -14.98 9.27 -0.26
N ALA A 214 -15.21 8.24 -1.08
CA ALA A 214 -16.56 7.86 -1.49
C ALA A 214 -17.43 7.39 -0.31
N ILE A 215 -16.86 6.60 0.61
CA ILE A 215 -17.52 6.21 1.86
C ILE A 215 -17.92 7.44 2.67
N ARG A 216 -17.01 8.41 2.84
CA ARG A 216 -17.30 9.64 3.59
C ARG A 216 -18.42 10.46 2.96
N VAL A 217 -18.44 10.61 1.63
CA VAL A 217 -19.54 11.31 0.93
C VAL A 217 -20.88 10.62 1.22
N ARG A 218 -20.91 9.28 1.22
CA ARG A 218 -22.13 8.53 1.55
C ARG A 218 -22.56 8.74 3.00
N ASN A 219 -21.62 8.61 3.94
CA ASN A 219 -21.89 8.77 5.37
C ASN A 219 -22.36 10.20 5.72
N ASN A 220 -21.84 11.22 5.04
CA ASN A 220 -22.30 12.60 5.22
C ASN A 220 -23.73 12.81 4.71
N ALA A 221 -24.15 12.06 3.68
CA ALA A 221 -25.50 12.12 3.14
C ALA A 221 -26.53 11.35 3.98
N ASP A 222 -26.08 10.37 4.78
CA ASP A 222 -26.92 9.56 5.67
C ASP A 222 -26.24 9.35 7.04
N PRO A 223 -26.51 10.22 8.03
CA PRO A 223 -25.93 10.12 9.36
C PRO A 223 -26.30 8.82 10.11
N THR A 224 -27.46 8.23 9.81
CA THR A 224 -27.89 6.97 10.46
C THR A 224 -27.04 5.81 9.96
N LEU A 225 -26.78 5.76 8.64
CA LEU A 225 -25.85 4.82 8.05
C LEU A 225 -24.43 5.03 8.61
N ALA A 226 -24.00 6.28 8.77
CA ALA A 226 -22.70 6.62 9.32
C ALA A 226 -22.51 6.09 10.75
N GLU A 227 -23.49 6.29 11.63
CA GLU A 227 -23.46 5.77 13.00
C GLU A 227 -23.38 4.24 13.01
N ALA A 228 -24.20 3.57 12.19
CA ALA A 228 -24.18 2.11 12.09
C ALA A 228 -22.85 1.57 11.54
N PHE A 229 -22.28 2.23 10.53
CA PHE A 229 -20.95 1.94 9.99
C PHE A 229 -19.86 2.05 11.06
N LEU A 230 -19.83 3.18 11.80
CA LEU A 230 -18.82 3.44 12.83
C LEU A 230 -18.93 2.45 13.98
N LYS A 231 -20.15 2.09 14.38
CA LYS A 231 -20.38 1.06 15.38
C LYS A 231 -19.81 -0.28 14.94
N GLU A 232 -20.18 -0.76 13.76
CA GLU A 232 -19.69 -2.06 13.26
C GLU A 232 -18.16 -2.05 13.06
N GLN A 233 -17.61 -0.95 12.53
CA GLN A 233 -16.16 -0.78 12.42
C GLN A 233 -15.47 -0.86 13.79
N THR A 234 -16.01 -0.20 14.82
CA THR A 234 -15.44 -0.26 16.17
C THR A 234 -15.44 -1.69 16.71
N ASP A 235 -16.55 -2.42 16.55
CA ASP A 235 -16.68 -3.81 16.99
C ASP A 235 -15.68 -4.73 16.25
N ARG A 236 -15.42 -4.48 14.96
CA ARG A 236 -14.45 -5.20 14.13
C ARG A 236 -13.01 -4.88 14.49
N ARG A 237 -12.68 -3.61 14.74
CA ARG A 237 -11.35 -3.20 15.22
C ARG A 237 -11.01 -3.86 16.55
N ALA A 238 -11.97 -3.99 17.47
CA ALA A 238 -11.76 -4.70 18.73
C ALA A 238 -11.41 -6.19 18.51
N GLN A 239 -12.08 -6.87 17.56
CA GLN A 239 -11.73 -8.25 17.18
C GLN A 239 -10.35 -8.33 16.52
N ARG A 240 -10.03 -7.36 15.67
CA ARG A 240 -8.76 -7.27 14.96
C ARG A 240 -7.59 -7.07 15.92
N ASP A 241 -7.77 -6.26 16.95
CA ASP A 241 -6.76 -5.99 17.96
C ASP A 241 -6.36 -7.25 18.73
N ALA A 242 -7.27 -8.22 18.90
CA ALA A 242 -6.96 -9.52 19.49
C ALA A 242 -6.00 -10.38 18.63
N LEU A 243 -5.89 -10.11 17.33
CA LEU A 243 -5.05 -10.85 16.39
C LEU A 243 -3.65 -10.24 16.22
N LYS A 244 -3.38 -9.05 16.77
CA LYS A 244 -2.10 -8.33 16.59
C LYS A 244 -0.86 -9.16 16.95
N SER A 245 -0.96 -10.06 17.93
CA SER A 245 0.17 -10.91 18.33
C SER A 245 0.58 -11.97 17.29
N THR A 246 -0.22 -12.17 16.24
CA THR A 246 0.01 -13.21 15.22
C THR A 246 0.75 -12.72 13.98
N ILE A 247 0.96 -11.40 13.88
CA ILE A 247 1.57 -10.72 12.73
C ILE A 247 2.68 -9.81 13.26
N SER A 248 3.75 -9.63 12.48
CA SER A 248 4.78 -8.65 12.82
C SER A 248 4.17 -7.24 12.99
N PRO A 249 4.59 -6.47 14.02
CA PRO A 249 4.18 -5.07 14.20
C PRO A 249 4.39 -4.18 12.98
N TRP A 250 5.40 -4.46 12.15
CA TRP A 250 5.67 -3.69 10.94
C TRP A 250 4.64 -4.00 9.85
N ILE A 251 4.29 -5.28 9.64
CA ILE A 251 3.24 -5.66 8.67
C ILE A 251 1.88 -5.12 9.12
N LEU A 252 1.57 -5.25 10.42
CA LEU A 252 0.37 -4.64 10.98
C LEU A 252 0.28 -3.16 10.64
N GLY A 253 1.42 -2.46 10.74
CA GLY A 253 1.46 -1.06 10.43
C GLY A 253 1.13 -0.74 8.97
N LEU A 254 1.60 -1.56 8.04
CA LEU A 254 1.29 -1.38 6.62
C LEU A 254 -0.19 -1.63 6.34
N LEU A 255 -0.79 -2.62 7.00
CA LEU A 255 -2.22 -2.92 6.87
C LEU A 255 -3.10 -1.80 7.46
N ASP A 256 -2.66 -1.19 8.57
CA ASP A 256 -3.40 -0.12 9.25
C ASP A 256 -3.26 1.24 8.53
N MET A 257 -2.24 1.42 7.67
CA MET A 257 -2.03 2.65 6.90
C MET A 257 -3.17 2.99 5.93
N GLY A 258 -3.98 2.00 5.53
CA GLY A 258 -5.07 2.20 4.59
C GLY A 258 -6.04 3.30 5.03
N ASP A 259 -6.31 3.39 6.34
CA ASP A 259 -7.20 4.40 6.90
C ASP A 259 -6.58 5.81 6.93
N ALA A 260 -5.24 5.92 7.02
CA ALA A 260 -4.52 7.20 7.09
C ALA A 260 -4.46 7.92 5.72
N SER A 261 -4.63 7.17 4.64
CA SER A 261 -4.29 7.57 3.29
C SER A 261 -5.26 8.57 2.60
N SER A 262 -6.38 8.90 3.23
CA SER A 262 -7.42 9.78 2.68
C SER A 262 -6.98 11.24 2.46
N TRP A 263 -5.85 11.66 3.04
CA TRP A 263 -5.37 13.05 3.00
C TRP A 263 -5.03 13.55 1.59
N GLY A 264 -4.21 12.80 0.85
CA GLY A 264 -3.77 13.19 -0.50
C GLY A 264 -4.92 13.39 -1.48
N ILE A 265 -6.09 12.82 -1.16
CA ILE A 265 -7.32 13.03 -1.91
C ILE A 265 -8.13 14.19 -1.37
N THR A 266 -8.27 14.36 -0.05
CA THR A 266 -9.07 15.49 0.46
C THR A 266 -8.51 16.87 0.09
N THR A 267 -7.19 17.00 0.00
CA THR A 267 -6.54 18.25 -0.46
C THR A 267 -6.66 18.46 -1.98
N ARG A 268 -6.92 17.40 -2.75
CA ARG A 268 -7.06 17.41 -4.21
C ARG A 268 -8.51 17.32 -4.71
N ALA A 269 -9.45 16.84 -3.90
CA ALA A 269 -10.85 16.59 -4.26
C ALA A 269 -11.63 17.89 -4.56
N THR A 270 -11.03 19.05 -4.27
CA THR A 270 -11.55 20.35 -4.73
C THR A 270 -11.28 20.59 -6.22
N SER A 271 -10.37 19.84 -6.85
CA SER A 271 -10.24 19.84 -8.31
C SER A 271 -11.31 18.95 -8.92
N GLU A 272 -12.09 19.49 -9.87
CA GLU A 272 -13.10 18.74 -10.63
C GLU A 272 -12.50 17.49 -11.32
N ASP A 273 -11.18 17.46 -11.49
CA ASP A 273 -10.42 16.40 -12.16
C ASP A 273 -9.61 15.50 -11.20
N PHE A 274 -9.87 15.48 -9.87
CA PHE A 274 -8.99 14.74 -8.94
C PHE A 274 -8.78 13.28 -9.35
N PHE A 275 -9.82 12.61 -9.83
CA PHE A 275 -9.75 11.23 -10.32
C PHE A 275 -8.75 11.09 -11.48
N MET A 276 -8.75 12.07 -12.39
CA MET A 276 -7.84 12.11 -13.53
C MET A 276 -6.44 12.61 -13.16
N ALA A 277 -6.29 13.35 -12.08
CA ALA A 277 -5.02 13.83 -11.56
C ALA A 277 -4.29 12.79 -10.68
N LEU A 278 -4.94 11.68 -10.32
CA LEU A 278 -4.31 10.58 -9.57
C LEU A 278 -3.22 9.90 -10.41
N ASN A 279 -1.97 10.24 -10.11
CA ASN A 279 -0.77 9.61 -10.63
C ASN A 279 0.01 8.98 -9.47
N ALA A 280 0.85 7.99 -9.77
CA ALA A 280 1.77 7.43 -8.80
C ALA A 280 2.66 8.55 -8.22
N PRO A 281 2.79 8.67 -6.89
CA PRO A 281 3.65 9.68 -6.29
C PRO A 281 5.13 9.35 -6.55
N ALA A 282 6.01 10.32 -6.33
CA ALA A 282 7.44 10.09 -6.44
C ALA A 282 7.98 9.10 -5.37
N SER A 283 7.29 8.99 -4.22
CA SER A 283 7.59 8.09 -3.11
C SER A 283 6.41 8.05 -2.12
N ASP A 284 6.44 7.12 -1.17
CA ASP A 284 5.55 7.09 -0.01
C ASP A 284 5.64 8.36 0.86
N ALA A 285 6.81 8.98 0.95
CA ALA A 285 7.01 10.24 1.67
C ALA A 285 6.11 11.37 1.16
N ALA A 286 5.74 11.35 -0.13
CA ALA A 286 4.88 12.37 -0.71
C ALA A 286 3.45 12.32 -0.13
N VAL A 287 3.03 11.16 0.39
CA VAL A 287 1.71 10.93 1.00
C VAL A 287 1.80 10.94 2.53
N LEU A 288 2.90 10.42 3.09
CA LEU A 288 3.11 10.26 4.52
C LEU A 288 3.67 11.51 5.21
N ASP A 289 4.28 12.43 4.47
CA ASP A 289 4.78 13.71 4.98
C ASP A 289 4.03 14.86 4.31
N ALA A 290 3.02 15.39 5.00
CA ALA A 290 2.17 16.45 4.46
C ALA A 290 2.96 17.69 4.03
N ALA A 291 4.15 17.93 4.60
CA ALA A 291 5.00 19.07 4.27
C ALA A 291 5.72 18.95 2.92
N ARG A 292 5.81 17.76 2.31
CA ARG A 292 6.55 17.55 1.04
C ARG A 292 5.73 17.84 -0.20
N GLY A 293 4.42 17.75 -0.12
CA GLY A 293 3.57 17.75 -1.31
C GLY A 293 3.81 16.51 -2.19
N LEU A 294 2.88 16.27 -3.10
CA LEU A 294 2.82 15.03 -3.88
C LEU A 294 3.73 15.01 -5.12
N GLU A 295 4.14 16.19 -5.59
CA GLU A 295 4.92 16.37 -6.80
C GLU A 295 6.41 16.55 -6.54
N THR A 296 6.81 16.79 -5.29
CA THR A 296 8.21 17.06 -4.95
C THR A 296 9.02 15.77 -5.12
N PRO A 297 9.90 15.69 -6.14
CA PRO A 297 10.77 14.54 -6.27
C PRO A 297 11.78 14.56 -5.11
N PRO A 298 12.12 13.40 -4.56
CA PRO A 298 13.23 13.28 -3.63
C PRO A 298 14.56 13.76 -4.25
N GLY A 299 15.52 14.12 -3.41
CA GLY A 299 16.81 14.69 -3.84
C GLY A 299 17.72 13.68 -4.56
N VAL A 300 17.41 12.39 -4.48
CA VAL A 300 18.05 11.30 -5.24
C VAL A 300 17.06 10.71 -6.23
N SER A 301 17.59 10.24 -7.37
CA SER A 301 16.83 9.61 -8.45
C SER A 301 15.93 8.47 -7.93
N THR A 302 14.65 8.76 -7.71
CA THR A 302 13.61 7.78 -7.32
C THR A 302 13.22 6.81 -8.41
N SER A 303 13.81 6.93 -9.60
CA SER A 303 13.69 5.91 -10.63
C SER A 303 14.47 4.65 -10.31
N ASP A 304 15.20 4.60 -9.19
CA ASP A 304 15.77 3.34 -8.71
C ASP A 304 14.63 2.41 -8.25
N PRO A 305 14.39 1.28 -8.93
CA PRO A 305 13.33 0.34 -8.58
C PRO A 305 13.54 -0.30 -7.20
N SER A 306 14.72 -0.12 -6.58
CA SER A 306 15.05 -0.63 -5.25
C SER A 306 14.75 0.34 -4.09
N THR A 307 14.17 1.52 -4.37
CA THR A 307 13.79 2.50 -3.34
C THR A 307 12.74 1.91 -2.39
N MET A 308 13.04 1.86 -1.09
CA MET A 308 12.13 1.30 -0.08
C MET A 308 11.32 2.36 0.67
N GLY A 309 11.77 3.61 0.67
CA GLY A 309 10.93 4.73 1.08
C GLY A 309 11.02 5.11 2.55
N MET A 310 10.32 6.19 2.89
CA MET A 310 10.30 6.77 4.22
C MET A 310 9.66 5.83 5.25
N TYR A 311 8.63 5.07 4.86
CA TYR A 311 7.90 4.19 5.75
C TYR A 311 8.77 3.05 6.28
N LEU A 312 9.61 2.46 5.42
CA LEU A 312 10.55 1.42 5.83
C LEU A 312 11.47 1.95 6.94
N TRP A 313 12.15 3.08 6.70
CA TRP A 313 13.10 3.64 7.64
C TRP A 313 12.45 4.12 8.93
N TYR A 314 11.24 4.65 8.85
CA TYR A 314 10.43 4.92 10.03
C TYR A 314 10.20 3.66 10.87
N GLY A 315 9.80 2.55 10.23
CA GLY A 315 9.59 1.25 10.89
C GLY A 315 10.86 0.68 11.52
N VAL A 316 12.04 0.92 10.92
CA VAL A 316 13.35 0.52 11.46
C VAL A 316 13.69 1.29 12.73
N LEU A 317 13.42 2.59 12.75
CA LEU A 317 13.84 3.50 13.83
C LEU A 317 12.86 3.54 15.01
N ALA A 318 11.56 3.39 14.77
CA ALA A 318 10.52 3.58 15.78
C ALA A 318 10.64 2.64 17.00
N PRO A 319 10.99 1.35 16.86
CA PRO A 319 11.18 0.46 18.01
C PRO A 319 12.25 0.90 19.01
N VAL A 320 13.24 1.67 18.55
CA VAL A 320 14.42 2.04 19.34
C VAL A 320 14.36 3.48 19.81
N LEU A 321 13.89 4.39 18.97
CA LEU A 321 13.87 5.83 19.25
C LEU A 321 12.51 6.31 19.80
N GLY A 322 11.47 5.50 19.69
CA GLY A 322 10.09 5.94 19.86
C GLY A 322 9.54 6.62 18.61
N SER A 323 8.21 6.71 18.52
CA SER A 323 7.52 7.08 17.28
C SER A 323 7.80 8.52 16.82
N ASP A 324 7.91 9.49 17.73
CA ASP A 324 8.14 10.90 17.35
C ASP A 324 9.55 11.14 16.81
N ALA A 325 10.58 10.72 17.54
CA ALA A 325 11.97 10.85 17.09
C ALA A 325 12.22 10.07 15.79
N ALA A 326 11.67 8.86 15.66
CA ALA A 326 11.77 8.07 14.44
C ALA A 326 11.05 8.76 13.26
N PHE A 327 9.89 9.36 13.48
CA PHE A 327 9.20 10.12 12.42
C PHE A 327 10.02 11.32 12.00
N HIS A 328 10.53 12.11 12.95
CA HIS A 328 11.38 13.26 12.64
C HIS A 328 12.58 12.85 11.78
N LEU A 329 13.27 11.76 12.13
CA LEU A 329 14.38 11.23 11.33
C LEU A 329 13.92 10.65 9.98
N ALA A 330 12.78 9.98 9.92
CA ALA A 330 12.24 9.49 8.66
C ALA A 330 11.88 10.63 7.72
N THR A 331 11.35 11.75 8.23
CA THR A 331 11.14 12.95 7.41
C THR A 331 12.45 13.57 6.95
N ALA A 332 13.64 13.16 7.41
CA ALA A 332 14.90 13.61 6.83
C ALA A 332 15.26 12.88 5.52
N TRP A 333 14.65 11.72 5.26
CA TRP A 333 14.89 10.85 4.10
C TRP A 333 14.62 11.57 2.78
N SER A 334 15.54 11.55 1.82
CA SER A 334 15.36 12.20 0.50
C SER A 334 15.58 11.24 -0.67
N GLY A 335 15.43 9.93 -0.41
CA GLY A 335 15.66 8.85 -1.35
C GLY A 335 16.50 7.74 -0.72
N ASP A 336 16.36 6.52 -1.23
CA ASP A 336 17.24 5.41 -0.89
C ASP A 336 17.42 4.45 -2.06
N SER A 337 18.49 3.67 -2.02
CA SER A 337 18.67 2.49 -2.87
C SER A 337 19.05 1.30 -2.01
N VAL A 338 18.48 0.14 -2.32
CA VAL A 338 18.59 -1.06 -1.49
C VAL A 338 19.04 -2.25 -2.32
N THR A 339 20.03 -2.96 -1.80
CA THR A 339 20.50 -4.22 -2.38
C THR A 339 20.46 -5.32 -1.35
N TYR A 340 20.08 -6.51 -1.80
CA TYR A 340 20.02 -7.71 -0.97
C TYR A 340 21.19 -8.62 -1.31
N ARG A 341 21.77 -9.24 -0.29
CA ARG A 341 22.80 -10.27 -0.45
C ARG A 341 22.59 -11.37 0.58
N GLN A 342 22.91 -12.60 0.23
CA GLN A 342 23.05 -13.67 1.22
C GLN A 342 24.52 -13.84 1.59
N SER A 343 24.79 -14.00 2.88
CA SER A 343 26.12 -14.27 3.43
C SER A 343 26.04 -15.55 4.25
N GLY A 344 26.35 -16.69 3.63
CA GLY A 344 26.09 -18.00 4.23
C GLY A 344 24.58 -18.24 4.34
N THR A 345 24.09 -18.44 5.57
CA THR A 345 22.65 -18.60 5.86
C THR A 345 21.97 -17.30 6.27
N GLN A 346 22.71 -16.18 6.35
CA GLN A 346 22.15 -14.88 6.74
C GLN A 346 21.67 -14.10 5.54
N ASP A 347 20.46 -13.58 5.67
CA ASP A 347 19.93 -12.54 4.80
C ASP A 347 20.55 -11.20 5.20
N CYS A 348 21.12 -10.49 4.23
CA CYS A 348 21.75 -9.20 4.45
C CYS A 348 21.21 -8.15 3.47
N ILE A 349 21.24 -6.91 3.92
CA ILE A 349 20.82 -5.72 3.20
C ILE A 349 21.95 -4.70 3.21
N ARG A 350 22.12 -4.01 2.09
CA ARG A 350 22.90 -2.76 2.01
C ARG A 350 22.01 -1.67 1.45
N ALA A 351 21.86 -0.59 2.19
CA ALA A 351 21.10 0.58 1.79
C ALA A 351 22.01 1.82 1.71
N SER A 352 21.78 2.66 0.70
CA SER A 352 22.30 4.02 0.66
C SER A 352 21.12 4.97 0.80
N ILE A 353 21.08 5.74 1.89
CA ILE A 353 19.96 6.59 2.28
C ILE A 353 20.40 8.04 2.17
N ALA A 354 19.77 8.80 1.29
CA ALA A 354 20.02 10.22 1.22
C ALA A 354 19.20 10.99 2.27
N ALA A 355 19.82 12.02 2.82
CA ALA A 355 19.17 13.02 3.66
C ALA A 355 19.01 14.34 2.89
N ARG A 356 18.10 15.21 3.33
CA ARG A 356 17.89 16.53 2.71
C ARG A 356 19.13 17.44 2.74
N ASP A 357 19.87 17.37 3.84
CA ASP A 357 21.02 18.23 4.13
C ASP A 357 21.98 17.53 5.12
N ALA A 358 23.10 18.18 5.44
CA ALA A 358 24.12 17.61 6.32
C ALA A 358 23.67 17.46 7.79
N ALA A 359 22.81 18.36 8.30
CA ALA A 359 22.31 18.28 9.67
C ALA A 359 21.30 17.11 9.79
N SER A 360 20.40 17.02 8.82
CA SER A 360 19.49 15.90 8.59
C SER A 360 20.26 14.57 8.49
N LEU A 361 21.40 14.52 7.77
CA LEU A 361 22.25 13.33 7.71
C LEU A 361 22.83 12.98 9.08
N ALA A 362 23.39 13.95 9.80
CA ALA A 362 24.01 13.69 11.10
C ALA A 362 22.99 13.11 12.10
N ALA A 363 21.76 13.65 12.10
CA ALA A 363 20.67 13.14 12.92
C ALA A 363 20.27 11.71 12.49
N LEU A 364 20.12 11.46 11.19
CA LEU A 364 19.77 10.15 10.65
C LEU A 364 20.84 9.09 10.98
N VAL A 365 22.12 9.40 10.78
CA VAL A 365 23.25 8.52 11.14
C VAL A 365 23.29 8.24 12.64
N GLY A 366 23.00 9.24 13.48
CA GLY A 366 22.90 9.05 14.93
C GLY A 366 21.78 8.07 15.32
N GLY A 367 20.59 8.24 14.74
CA GLY A 367 19.46 7.33 14.97
C GLY A 367 19.73 5.91 14.47
N LEU A 368 20.31 5.77 13.28
CA LEU A 368 20.68 4.48 12.70
C LEU A 368 21.78 3.78 13.51
N ASN A 369 22.78 4.51 14.02
CA ASN A 369 23.77 3.93 14.93
C ASN A 369 23.14 3.45 16.25
N THR A 370 22.16 4.20 16.77
CA THR A 370 21.41 3.77 17.95
C THR A 370 20.64 2.48 17.67
N TRP A 371 19.95 2.39 16.53
CA TRP A 371 19.32 1.14 16.09
C TRP A 371 20.32 -0.01 15.94
N ALA A 372 21.44 0.22 15.24
CA ALA A 372 22.48 -0.78 15.02
C ALA A 372 23.03 -1.36 16.34
N ALA A 373 23.17 -0.52 17.37
CA ALA A 373 23.62 -0.93 18.69
C ALA A 373 22.61 -1.82 19.47
N THR A 374 21.33 -1.80 19.10
CA THR A 374 20.29 -2.67 19.72
C THR A 374 20.17 -4.05 19.09
N ARG A 375 20.90 -4.31 18.00
CA ARG A 375 20.84 -5.57 17.27
C ARG A 375 21.34 -6.73 18.15
N PRO A 376 20.75 -7.94 18.04
CA PRO A 376 21.25 -9.11 18.76
C PRO A 376 22.67 -9.46 18.30
N ALA A 377 23.46 -10.09 19.17
CA ALA A 377 24.87 -10.40 18.89
C ALA A 377 25.07 -11.36 17.68
N SER A 378 24.04 -12.12 17.30
CA SER A 378 24.03 -12.98 16.11
C SER A 378 23.73 -12.23 14.82
N ALA A 379 23.33 -10.96 14.90
CA ALA A 379 23.15 -10.05 13.78
C ALA A 379 24.32 -9.06 13.70
N SER A 380 24.49 -8.44 12.53
CA SER A 380 25.45 -7.35 12.33
C SER A 380 24.76 -6.14 11.73
N ALA A 381 25.24 -4.95 12.08
CA ALA A 381 24.84 -3.71 11.44
C ALA A 381 26.00 -2.70 11.51
N THR A 382 26.26 -2.01 10.40
CA THR A 382 27.22 -0.90 10.32
C THR A 382 26.56 0.28 9.64
N VAL A 383 26.86 1.48 10.13
CA VAL A 383 26.28 2.73 9.63
C VAL A 383 27.41 3.74 9.42
N ASP A 384 27.62 4.14 8.17
CA ASP A 384 28.60 5.15 7.80
C ASP A 384 27.91 6.36 7.17
N GLY A 385 28.42 7.57 7.41
CA GLY A 385 27.91 8.80 6.81
C GLY A 385 28.95 9.47 5.90
N LYS A 386 28.58 9.83 4.68
CA LYS A 386 29.42 10.62 3.78
C LYS A 386 28.59 11.63 2.97
N GLY A 387 28.92 12.92 3.08
CA GLY A 387 28.22 13.98 2.37
C GLY A 387 26.79 14.16 2.88
N THR A 388 25.80 13.79 2.08
CA THR A 388 24.37 13.74 2.44
C THR A 388 23.80 12.32 2.39
N VAL A 389 24.66 11.29 2.37
CA VAL A 389 24.27 9.88 2.25
C VAL A 389 24.75 9.09 3.46
N ALA A 390 23.83 8.34 4.07
CA ALA A 390 24.13 7.28 5.03
C ALA A 390 24.20 5.94 4.30
N VAL A 391 25.19 5.12 4.60
CA VAL A 391 25.31 3.74 4.12
C VAL A 391 25.05 2.82 5.29
N VAL A 392 24.01 2.00 5.18
CA VAL A 392 23.64 0.99 6.16
C VAL A 392 23.93 -0.37 5.57
N GLU A 393 24.72 -1.18 6.25
CA GLU A 393 24.80 -2.62 5.97
C GLU A 393 24.31 -3.37 7.18
N ALA A 394 23.42 -4.35 6.99
CA ALA A 394 22.94 -5.18 8.07
C ALA A 394 22.73 -6.61 7.63
N CYS A 395 22.99 -7.56 8.52
CA CYS A 395 22.62 -8.95 8.35
C CYS A 395 21.65 -9.36 9.46
N GLY A 396 20.67 -10.18 9.09
CA GLY A 396 19.75 -10.82 10.01
C GLY A 396 20.48 -11.76 10.97
N PRO A 397 19.88 -12.08 12.11
CA PRO A 397 20.44 -13.05 13.04
C PRO A 397 20.54 -14.44 12.37
N THR A 398 21.59 -15.22 12.70
CA THR A 398 21.76 -16.60 12.17
C THR A 398 20.69 -17.58 12.63
N GLU A 399 20.03 -17.27 13.74
CA GLU A 399 18.94 -18.01 14.35
C GLU A 399 17.78 -17.04 14.52
N GLY A 400 16.53 -17.50 14.41
CA GLY A 400 15.36 -16.62 14.57
C GLY A 400 15.44 -15.85 15.90
N ALA A 401 15.62 -14.54 15.82
CA ALA A 401 15.61 -13.69 17.01
C ALA A 401 14.19 -13.25 17.31
N ALA A 402 13.84 -13.17 18.59
CA ALA A 402 12.62 -12.50 19.01
C ALA A 402 12.64 -11.06 18.49
N LEU A 403 11.54 -10.61 17.89
CA LEU A 403 11.36 -9.22 17.53
C LEU A 403 11.45 -8.33 18.77
N ALA A 404 11.88 -7.08 18.56
CA ALA A 404 11.74 -6.07 19.59
C ALA A 404 10.27 -6.01 20.05
N PRO A 405 10.01 -5.80 21.35
CA PRO A 405 8.64 -5.66 21.83
C PRO A 405 7.95 -4.53 21.06
N PRO A 406 6.65 -4.67 20.74
CA PRO A 406 5.91 -3.63 20.06
C PRO A 406 5.92 -2.34 20.87
N VAL A 407 6.12 -1.21 20.19
CA VAL A 407 6.00 0.13 20.79
C VAL A 407 4.54 0.56 20.78
N ALA A 408 4.11 1.25 21.84
CA ALA A 408 2.77 1.82 21.98
C ALA A 408 2.84 3.36 21.97
N PRO A 409 2.02 4.07 21.16
CA PRO A 409 1.18 3.52 20.10
C PRO A 409 2.03 2.84 19.02
N SER A 410 1.39 1.96 18.22
CA SER A 410 2.10 1.33 17.11
C SER A 410 2.64 2.41 16.16
N PRO A 411 3.78 2.17 15.46
CA PRO A 411 4.31 3.15 14.53
C PRO A 411 3.26 3.62 13.49
N ALA A 412 2.44 2.72 12.97
CA ALA A 412 1.39 3.12 12.03
C ALA A 412 0.25 3.89 12.67
N GLN A 413 -0.17 3.53 13.89
CA GLN A 413 -1.17 4.32 14.62
C GLN A 413 -0.64 5.73 14.86
N TYR A 414 0.63 5.87 15.22
CA TYR A 414 1.26 7.17 15.38
C TYR A 414 1.27 7.98 14.07
N LEU A 415 1.67 7.36 12.95
CA LEU A 415 1.61 8.01 11.63
C LEU A 415 0.18 8.44 11.29
N GLN A 416 -0.80 7.57 11.52
CA GLN A 416 -2.20 7.87 11.28
C GLN A 416 -2.68 9.06 12.13
N ASP A 417 -2.43 9.03 13.44
CA ASP A 417 -2.82 10.10 14.35
C ASP A 417 -2.16 11.43 13.94
N ARG A 418 -0.89 11.40 13.53
CA ARG A 418 -0.17 12.58 13.07
C ARG A 418 -0.68 13.10 11.73
N MET A 419 -0.93 12.21 10.76
CA MET A 419 -1.52 12.57 9.48
C MET A 419 -2.92 13.19 9.66
N VAL A 420 -3.74 12.65 10.58
CA VAL A 420 -5.05 13.22 10.92
C VAL A 420 -4.91 14.62 11.53
N ARG A 421 -3.96 14.83 12.46
CA ARG A 421 -3.67 16.16 13.03
C ARG A 421 -3.27 17.16 11.95
N GLU A 422 -2.28 16.81 11.14
CA GLU A 422 -1.78 17.67 10.06
C GLU A 422 -2.88 17.93 9.00
N GLN A 423 -3.76 16.96 8.75
CA GLN A 423 -4.92 17.13 7.89
C GLN A 423 -5.93 18.13 8.44
N VAL A 424 -6.36 17.96 9.68
CA VAL A 424 -7.35 18.85 10.31
C VAL A 424 -6.78 20.26 10.38
N LEU A 425 -5.49 20.42 10.69
CA LEU A 425 -4.81 21.71 10.66
C LEU A 425 -4.97 22.37 9.29
N LEU A 426 -4.56 21.69 8.21
CA LEU A 426 -4.60 22.23 6.86
C LEU A 426 -6.04 22.52 6.38
N GLN A 427 -7.02 21.71 6.77
CA GLN A 427 -8.43 21.95 6.46
C GLN A 427 -8.95 23.22 7.14
N GLN A 428 -8.61 23.44 8.41
CA GLN A 428 -9.00 24.66 9.11
C GLN A 428 -8.29 25.89 8.51
N MET A 429 -7.01 25.77 8.16
CA MET A 429 -6.29 26.86 7.49
C MET A 429 -6.86 27.18 6.09
N ALA A 430 -7.31 26.18 5.34
CA ALA A 430 -8.00 26.39 4.06
C ALA A 430 -9.34 27.12 4.24
N LYS A 431 -10.12 26.80 5.29
CA LYS A 431 -11.33 27.55 5.67
C LYS A 431 -11.02 29.03 5.98
N LEU A 432 -9.79 29.31 6.44
CA LEU A 432 -9.27 30.66 6.67
C LEU A 432 -8.56 31.26 5.45
N THR A 433 -8.84 30.74 4.25
CA THR A 433 -8.34 31.23 2.96
C THR A 433 -6.82 31.12 2.75
N MET A 434 -6.12 30.31 3.56
CA MET A 434 -4.71 29.99 3.27
C MET A 434 -4.63 29.27 1.91
N PRO A 435 -3.78 29.71 0.97
CA PRO A 435 -3.59 29.00 -0.28
C PRO A 435 -2.90 27.67 0.00
N LEU A 436 -3.44 26.57 -0.56
CA LEU A 436 -2.87 25.23 -0.41
C LEU A 436 -1.74 24.97 -1.43
N THR A 437 -0.80 25.92 -1.56
CA THR A 437 0.42 25.72 -2.34
C THR A 437 1.42 24.86 -1.55
N ALA A 438 2.37 24.22 -2.25
CA ALA A 438 3.40 23.41 -1.59
C ALA A 438 4.18 24.21 -0.52
N ALA A 439 4.51 25.48 -0.79
CA ALA A 439 5.23 26.35 0.14
C ALA A 439 4.40 26.65 1.42
N SER A 440 3.14 27.07 1.27
CA SER A 440 2.26 27.38 2.40
C SER A 440 1.94 26.14 3.23
N VAL A 441 1.69 24.99 2.59
CA VAL A 441 1.47 23.71 3.28
C VAL A 441 2.72 23.29 4.06
N SER A 442 3.90 23.38 3.43
CA SER A 442 5.16 23.04 4.09
C SER A 442 5.43 23.95 5.28
N CYS A 443 5.19 25.26 5.15
CA CYS A 443 5.28 26.22 6.25
C CYS A 443 4.34 25.84 7.40
N ALA A 444 3.05 25.65 7.12
CA ALA A 444 2.04 25.38 8.14
C ALA A 444 2.35 24.10 8.93
N VAL A 445 2.67 23.02 8.20
CA VAL A 445 3.00 21.73 8.82
C VAL A 445 4.28 21.85 9.64
N ASN A 446 5.36 22.42 9.10
CA ASN A 446 6.62 22.53 9.84
C ASN A 446 6.52 23.46 11.06
N SER A 447 5.76 24.55 10.99
CA SER A 447 5.47 25.40 12.14
C SER A 447 4.70 24.64 13.22
N TYR A 448 3.63 23.91 12.86
CA TYR A 448 2.90 23.07 13.82
C TYR A 448 3.79 21.99 14.44
N ARG A 449 4.65 21.34 13.66
CA ARG A 449 5.57 20.31 14.18
C ARG A 449 6.61 20.86 15.16
N THR A 450 7.01 22.12 15.00
CA THR A 450 8.06 22.75 15.81
C THR A 450 7.48 23.39 17.07
N ASP A 451 6.40 24.15 16.92
CA ASP A 451 5.89 25.04 17.97
C ASP A 451 4.50 24.62 18.48
N GLY A 452 3.84 23.68 17.79
CA GLY A 452 2.42 23.38 18.00
C GLY A 452 1.51 24.52 17.54
N VAL A 453 0.20 24.36 17.80
CA VAL A 453 -0.78 25.46 17.73
C VAL A 453 -1.60 25.42 19.01
N VAL A 454 -1.56 26.50 19.79
CA VAL A 454 -2.23 26.55 21.09
C VAL A 454 -3.72 26.27 20.95
N GLY A 455 -4.23 25.30 21.71
CA GLY A 455 -5.62 24.85 21.71
C GLY A 455 -6.01 23.90 20.58
N PHE A 456 -5.13 23.67 19.59
CA PHE A 456 -5.46 22.81 18.45
C PHE A 456 -5.64 21.35 18.86
N ASP A 457 -4.71 20.80 19.64
CA ASP A 457 -4.76 19.41 20.06
C ASP A 457 -5.91 19.13 21.04
N ASP A 458 -6.36 20.15 21.79
CA ASP A 458 -7.49 20.05 22.72
C ASP A 458 -8.83 19.98 21.95
N GLU A 459 -8.94 20.67 20.82
CA GLU A 459 -10.13 20.68 19.96
C GLU A 459 -10.11 19.59 18.88
N LEU A 460 -8.97 18.95 18.65
CA LEU A 460 -8.83 17.93 17.60
C LEU A 460 -9.93 16.85 17.63
N PRO A 461 -10.33 16.27 18.78
CA PRO A 461 -11.37 15.24 18.79
C PRO A 461 -12.72 15.71 18.22
N SER A 462 -13.10 16.98 18.47
CA SER A 462 -14.35 17.54 17.92
C SER A 462 -14.22 17.84 16.43
N LEU A 463 -13.07 18.35 16.00
CA LEU A 463 -12.78 18.67 14.60
C LEU A 463 -12.66 17.42 13.71
N VAL A 464 -12.22 16.29 14.26
CA VAL A 464 -12.17 15.00 13.54
C VAL A 464 -13.56 14.37 13.43
N GLY A 465 -14.38 14.48 14.49
CA GLY A 465 -15.68 13.82 14.57
C GLY A 465 -16.78 14.46 13.71
N ASP A 466 -16.66 15.74 13.38
CA ASP A 466 -17.64 16.47 12.58
C ASP A 466 -16.92 17.40 11.58
N ALA A 467 -17.07 17.13 10.28
CA ALA A 467 -16.50 17.97 9.22
C ALA A 467 -17.01 19.42 9.25
N ASN A 468 -18.20 19.63 9.84
CA ASN A 468 -18.82 20.94 10.04
C ASN A 468 -18.50 21.55 11.41
N ALA A 469 -17.71 20.88 12.26
CA ALA A 469 -17.27 21.43 13.52
C ALA A 469 -16.58 22.79 13.28
N VAL A 470 -17.01 23.76 14.10
CA VAL A 470 -16.46 25.11 14.10
C VAL A 470 -15.43 25.17 15.22
N ALA A 471 -14.19 25.48 14.87
CA ALA A 471 -13.13 25.73 15.85
C ALA A 471 -13.51 26.91 16.76
N SER A 472 -13.07 26.87 18.02
CA SER A 472 -13.31 27.98 18.95
C SER A 472 -12.73 29.29 18.42
N ALA A 473 -13.28 30.41 18.87
CA ALA A 473 -12.77 31.72 18.47
C ALA A 473 -11.28 31.91 18.79
N ALA A 474 -10.80 31.32 19.90
CA ALA A 474 -9.39 31.36 20.28
C ALA A 474 -8.51 30.57 19.30
N LEU A 475 -8.92 29.33 18.96
CA LEU A 475 -8.20 28.52 17.98
C LEU A 475 -8.23 29.16 16.59
N VAL A 476 -9.36 29.71 16.17
CA VAL A 476 -9.47 30.45 14.90
C VAL A 476 -8.48 31.62 14.85
N SER A 477 -8.33 32.38 15.93
CA SER A 477 -7.35 33.47 16.01
C SER A 477 -5.92 32.97 15.80
N ASN A 478 -5.52 31.91 16.51
CA ASN A 478 -4.18 31.32 16.40
C ASN A 478 -3.92 30.76 14.98
N LEU A 479 -4.91 30.08 14.40
CA LEU A 479 -4.81 29.55 13.04
C LEU A 479 -4.76 30.66 11.99
N GLN A 480 -5.43 31.79 12.20
CA GLN A 480 -5.42 32.92 11.27
C GLN A 480 -4.07 33.65 11.27
N GLU A 481 -3.41 33.76 12.41
CA GLU A 481 -2.03 34.27 12.50
C GLU A 481 -1.07 33.36 11.72
N LEU A 482 -1.14 32.04 11.95
CA LEU A 482 -0.31 31.07 11.24
C LEU A 482 -0.62 31.06 9.73
N ALA A 483 -1.89 31.12 9.34
CA ALA A 483 -2.31 31.19 7.94
C ALA A 483 -1.79 32.44 7.25
N THR A 484 -1.81 33.59 7.94
CA THR A 484 -1.27 34.85 7.41
C THR A 484 0.25 34.75 7.21
N PHE A 485 0.96 34.21 8.20
CA PHE A 485 2.40 33.98 8.12
C PHE A 485 2.76 33.05 6.95
N CYS A 486 2.10 31.89 6.85
CA CYS A 486 2.42 30.88 5.84
C CYS A 486 1.92 31.24 4.43
N SER A 487 0.90 32.08 4.29
CA SER A 487 0.49 32.61 2.99
C SER A 487 1.55 33.51 2.33
N ALA A 488 2.47 34.05 3.13
CA ALA A 488 3.58 34.87 2.63
C ALA A 488 4.80 34.02 2.21
N ALA A 489 4.82 32.72 2.51
CA ALA A 489 5.87 31.81 2.07
C ALA A 489 5.81 31.66 0.54
N ARG A 490 6.87 32.09 -0.15
CA ARG A 490 7.02 31.96 -1.60
C ARG A 490 7.98 30.85 -1.95
#